data_AF-A0A9E3E9T0-F1
#
_entry.id   AF-A0A9E3E9T0-F1
#
_cell.length_a   1.000
_cell.length_b   1.000
_cell.length_c   1.000
_cell.angle_alpha   90.00
_cell.angle_beta   90.00
_cell.angle_gamma   90.00
#
_symmetry.space_group_name_H-M   'P 1'
#
loop_
_entity.id
_entity.type
_entity.pdbx_description
1 polymer ?
#
loop_
_entity_poly.entity_id
_entity_poly.type
_entity_poly.pdbx_seq_one_letter_code
_entity_poly.pdbx_strand_id
1 'polypeptide(L)'
;SAPGTTLVVVNSVCGCAAGRMRPAVRIALEDGTPPDRMITVFAGQDQQATERARFYFRGYPPSSPSIALLADGQLVYMMERRDIEHREADEIAGQLKAAFDRFCIKSAGLSK
;
A
#
# COMPACT_ATOMS: atom_id res chain seq x y z
N SER A 1 -13.42 -3.14 -10.27
CA SER A 1 -12.09 -2.53 -10.14
C SER A 1 -12.20 -1.05 -10.43
N ALA A 2 -11.41 -0.21 -9.76
CA ALA A 2 -11.32 1.21 -10.09
C ALA A 2 -10.16 1.41 -11.08
N PRO A 3 -10.33 2.21 -12.14
CA PRO A 3 -9.24 2.51 -13.07
C PRO A 3 -8.16 3.38 -12.42
N GLY A 4 -6.90 3.20 -12.81
CA GLY A 4 -5.75 3.88 -12.22
C GLY A 4 -5.14 3.12 -11.04
N THR A 5 -4.29 3.80 -10.28
CA THR A 5 -3.54 3.22 -9.17
C THR A 5 -4.26 3.38 -7.83
N THR A 6 -4.27 2.33 -7.03
CA THR A 6 -4.84 2.34 -5.69
C THR A 6 -3.86 1.75 -4.69
N LEU A 7 -3.43 2.56 -3.74
CA LEU A 7 -2.69 2.11 -2.57
C LEU A 7 -3.67 1.58 -1.53
N VAL A 8 -3.44 0.35 -1.08
CA VAL A 8 -4.22 -0.31 -0.04
C VAL A 8 -3.31 -0.56 1.15
N VAL A 9 -3.60 0.10 2.27
CA VAL A 9 -2.90 -0.10 3.53
C VAL A 9 -3.72 -1.03 4.42
N VAL A 10 -3.17 -2.18 4.77
CA VAL A 10 -3.73 -3.05 5.80
C VAL A 10 -3.11 -2.64 7.13
N ASN A 11 -3.84 -1.79 7.86
CA ASN A 11 -3.44 -1.30 9.17
C ASN A 11 -3.63 -2.37 10.26
N SER A 12 -3.00 -2.15 11.42
CA SER A 12 -3.03 -3.06 12.56
C SER A 12 -2.72 -2.31 13.86
N VAL A 13 -3.09 -2.88 14.99
CA VAL A 13 -2.70 -2.38 16.33
C VAL A 13 -1.24 -2.65 16.67
N CYS A 14 -0.52 -3.45 15.86
CA CYS A 14 0.88 -3.79 16.12
C CYS A 14 1.81 -2.57 16.14
N GLY A 15 2.82 -2.57 17.02
CA GLY A 15 3.78 -1.47 17.16
C GLY A 15 4.53 -1.12 15.86
N CYS A 16 4.82 -2.09 15.00
CA CYS A 16 5.45 -1.81 13.69
C CYS A 16 4.51 -1.04 12.73
N ALA A 17 3.19 -1.17 12.88
CA ALA A 17 2.25 -0.34 12.12
C ALA A 17 2.33 1.12 12.56
N ALA A 18 2.49 1.37 13.87
CA ALA A 18 2.57 2.72 14.45
C ALA A 18 3.92 3.39 14.20
N GLY A 19 5.02 2.70 14.54
CA GLY A 19 6.35 3.28 14.53
C GLY A 19 7.03 3.29 13.16
N ARG A 20 6.52 2.53 12.17
CA ARG A 20 7.24 2.30 10.90
C ARG A 20 6.36 2.49 9.69
N MET A 21 5.33 1.64 9.51
CA MET A 21 4.50 1.65 8.30
C MET A 21 3.77 2.99 8.10
N ARG A 22 3.04 3.47 9.11
CA ARG A 22 2.25 4.71 9.00
C ARG A 22 3.13 5.94 8.71
N PRO A 23 4.24 6.18 9.44
CA PRO A 23 5.20 7.23 9.08
C PRO A 23 5.75 7.07 7.66
N ALA A 24 6.12 5.86 7.26
CA ALA A 24 6.69 5.59 5.94
C ALA A 24 5.71 5.88 4.80
N VAL A 25 4.44 5.49 4.94
CA VAL A 25 3.38 5.80 3.97
C VAL A 25 3.23 7.31 3.83
N ARG A 26 3.18 8.05 4.95
CA ARG A 26 3.08 9.51 4.92
C ARG A 26 4.26 10.14 4.14
N ILE A 27 5.49 9.76 4.47
CA ILE A 27 6.72 10.26 3.81
C ILE A 27 6.71 9.92 2.31
N ALA A 28 6.29 8.70 1.94
CA ALA A 28 6.24 8.28 0.55
C ALA A 28 5.22 9.07 -0.30
N LEU A 29 4.13 9.53 0.32
CA LEU A 29 3.09 10.32 -0.34
C LEU A 29 3.44 11.79 -0.47
N GLU A 30 4.23 12.34 0.46
CA GLU A 30 4.67 13.74 0.44
C GLU A 30 5.71 14.00 -0.67
N ASP A 31 6.62 13.04 -0.91
CA ASP A 31 7.79 13.27 -1.78
C ASP A 31 7.86 12.37 -3.03
N GLY A 32 6.83 11.55 -3.30
CA GLY A 32 6.80 10.59 -4.41
C GLY A 32 5.75 10.91 -5.47
N THR A 33 5.62 10.05 -6.49
CA THR A 33 4.51 10.10 -7.45
C THR A 33 3.26 9.45 -6.82
N PRO A 34 2.30 10.21 -6.27
CA PRO A 34 1.26 9.60 -5.44
C PRO A 34 0.33 8.71 -6.29
N PRO A 35 -0.19 7.62 -5.70
CA PRO A 35 -1.25 6.82 -6.31
C PRO A 35 -2.54 7.64 -6.48
N ASP A 36 -3.38 7.29 -7.45
CA ASP A 36 -4.63 8.01 -7.72
C ASP A 36 -5.63 7.90 -6.55
N ARG A 37 -5.59 6.78 -5.84
CA ARG A 37 -6.44 6.51 -4.68
C ARG A 37 -5.65 5.89 -3.55
N MET A 38 -6.10 6.17 -2.34
CA MET A 38 -5.59 5.55 -1.13
C MET A 38 -6.76 5.06 -0.30
N ILE A 39 -6.69 3.80 0.10
CA ILE A 39 -7.65 3.19 1.01
C ILE A 39 -6.91 2.49 2.14
N THR A 40 -7.55 2.44 3.30
CA THR A 40 -7.05 1.71 4.46
C THR A 40 -8.12 0.76 4.96
N VAL A 41 -7.70 -0.40 5.42
CA VAL A 41 -8.53 -1.37 6.15
C VAL A 41 -7.81 -1.73 7.45
N PHE A 42 -8.54 -2.07 8.49
CA PHE A 42 -7.94 -2.31 9.79
C PHE A 42 -8.05 -3.79 10.18
N ALA A 43 -6.93 -4.52 10.10
CA ALA A 43 -6.90 -5.93 10.47
C ALA A 43 -7.20 -6.13 11.95
N GLY A 44 -8.21 -6.96 12.24
CA GLY A 44 -8.67 -7.24 13.60
C GLY A 44 -9.70 -6.26 14.15
N GLN A 45 -10.07 -5.20 13.40
CA GLN A 45 -11.18 -4.32 13.74
C GLN A 45 -12.27 -4.37 12.66
N ASP A 46 -11.87 -4.30 11.38
CA ASP A 46 -12.79 -4.38 10.24
C ASP A 46 -12.54 -5.68 9.45
N GLN A 47 -13.07 -6.80 9.96
CA GLN A 47 -12.82 -8.11 9.37
C GLN A 47 -13.27 -8.20 7.90
N GLN A 48 -14.52 -7.86 7.60
CA GLN A 48 -15.08 -7.97 6.25
C GLN A 48 -14.33 -7.08 5.24
N ALA A 49 -13.96 -5.85 5.65
CA ALA A 49 -13.20 -4.95 4.79
C ALA A 49 -11.78 -5.49 4.53
N THR A 50 -11.13 -6.01 5.57
CA THR A 50 -9.80 -6.61 5.48
C THR A 50 -9.79 -7.85 4.58
N GLU A 51 -10.77 -8.74 4.73
CA GLU A 51 -10.92 -9.94 3.89
C GLU A 51 -11.18 -9.56 2.43
N ARG A 52 -12.04 -8.57 2.18
CA ARG A 52 -12.28 -8.06 0.83
C ARG A 52 -11.03 -7.46 0.20
N ALA A 53 -10.22 -6.72 0.96
CA ALA A 53 -8.94 -6.21 0.47
C ALA A 53 -7.98 -7.37 0.12
N ARG A 54 -7.87 -8.37 0.99
CA ARG A 54 -7.01 -9.55 0.79
C ARG A 54 -7.36 -10.38 -0.43
N PHE A 55 -8.61 -10.36 -0.89
CA PHE A 55 -9.01 -11.03 -2.13
C PHE A 55 -8.21 -10.54 -3.36
N TYR A 56 -7.75 -9.28 -3.34
CA TYR A 56 -6.91 -8.71 -4.39
C TYR A 56 -5.42 -9.08 -4.24
N PHE A 57 -4.97 -9.56 -3.08
CA PHE A 57 -3.55 -9.82 -2.79
C PHE A 57 -3.15 -11.25 -3.18
N ARG A 58 -3.55 -11.68 -4.38
CA ARG A 58 -3.34 -13.04 -4.86
C ARG A 58 -1.85 -13.38 -4.89
N GLY A 59 -1.49 -14.56 -4.38
CA GLY A 59 -0.11 -15.05 -4.32
C GLY A 59 0.65 -14.66 -3.05
N TYR A 60 0.06 -13.86 -2.16
CA TYR A 60 0.69 -13.45 -0.91
C TYR A 60 -0.08 -13.98 0.31
N PRO A 61 0.63 -14.51 1.34
CA PRO A 61 -0.02 -14.90 2.58
C PRO A 61 -0.58 -13.68 3.31
N PRO A 62 -1.73 -13.80 4.00
CA PRO A 62 -2.27 -12.71 4.80
C PRO A 62 -1.29 -12.29 5.90
N SER A 63 -0.89 -11.01 5.90
CA SER A 63 -0.10 -10.41 6.98
C SER A 63 -0.67 -9.06 7.40
N SER A 64 -0.20 -8.52 8.54
CA SER A 64 -0.49 -7.15 8.97
C SER A 64 0.59 -6.66 9.95
N PRO A 65 1.04 -5.39 9.87
CA PRO A 65 0.76 -4.43 8.79
C PRO A 65 1.27 -4.90 7.42
N SER A 66 0.62 -4.46 6.34
CA SER A 66 1.07 -4.69 4.96
C SER A 66 0.54 -3.63 4.01
N ILE A 67 1.22 -3.42 2.88
CA ILE A 67 0.86 -2.40 1.88
C ILE A 67 0.79 -3.06 0.49
N ALA A 68 -0.29 -2.81 -0.24
CA ALA A 68 -0.43 -3.24 -1.62
C ALA A 68 -0.61 -2.03 -2.54
N LEU A 69 -0.08 -2.11 -3.76
CA LEU A 69 -0.42 -1.21 -4.85
C LEU A 69 -1.15 -2.00 -5.92
N LEU A 70 -2.33 -1.52 -6.29
CA LEU A 70 -3.14 -2.06 -7.36
C LEU A 70 -3.08 -1.11 -8.57
N ALA A 71 -2.94 -1.64 -9.78
CA ALA A 71 -3.16 -0.92 -11.02
C ALA A 71 -4.37 -1.54 -11.73
N ASP A 72 -5.41 -0.74 -11.99
CA ASP A 72 -6.67 -1.18 -12.60
C ASP A 72 -7.32 -2.38 -11.88
N GLY A 73 -7.11 -2.44 -10.56
CA GLY A 73 -7.58 -3.52 -9.69
C GLY A 73 -6.74 -4.80 -9.71
N GLN A 74 -5.61 -4.83 -10.41
CA GLN A 74 -4.63 -5.91 -10.37
C GLN A 74 -3.48 -5.57 -9.43
N LEU A 75 -3.03 -6.55 -8.65
CA LEU A 75 -1.87 -6.38 -7.76
C LEU A 75 -0.59 -6.22 -8.58
N VAL A 76 0.08 -5.07 -8.42
CA VAL A 76 1.37 -4.78 -9.10
C VAL A 76 2.54 -4.67 -8.12
N TYR A 77 2.26 -4.39 -6.86
CA TYR A 77 3.28 -4.36 -5.80
C TYR A 77 2.67 -4.78 -4.47
N MET A 78 3.45 -5.49 -3.65
CA MET A 78 3.09 -5.90 -2.30
C MET A 78 4.30 -5.75 -1.38
N MET A 79 4.08 -5.20 -0.20
CA MET A 79 5.03 -5.14 0.90
C MET A 79 4.40 -5.84 2.10
N GLU A 80 4.97 -6.97 2.50
CA GLU A 80 4.45 -7.80 3.58
C GLU A 80 4.95 -7.33 4.94
N ARG A 81 4.39 -7.87 6.03
CA ARG A 81 4.87 -7.57 7.39
C ARG A 81 6.38 -7.79 7.56
N ARG A 82 6.92 -8.87 7.00
CA ARG A 82 8.37 -9.19 7.06
C ARG A 82 9.24 -8.10 6.45
N ASP A 83 8.68 -7.32 5.53
CA ASP A 83 9.36 -6.20 4.88
C ASP A 83 9.29 -4.91 5.73
N ILE A 84 8.41 -4.87 6.72
CA ILE A 84 8.12 -3.68 7.54
C ILE A 84 8.71 -3.85 8.95
N GLU A 85 8.61 -5.04 9.52
CA GLU A 85 8.82 -5.27 10.96
C GLU A 85 10.27 -5.17 11.43
N HIS A 86 11.24 -5.07 10.52
CA HIS A 86 12.68 -4.93 10.81
C HIS A 86 13.34 -3.71 10.16
N ARG A 87 12.58 -2.86 9.45
CA ARG A 87 13.12 -1.67 8.76
C ARG A 87 12.64 -0.39 9.41
N GLU A 88 13.42 0.67 9.25
CA GLU A 88 13.04 2.01 9.68
C GLU A 88 12.10 2.69 8.68
N ALA A 89 11.39 3.72 9.14
CA ALA A 89 10.35 4.38 8.34
C ALA A 89 10.88 4.94 7.01
N ASP A 90 12.10 5.51 7.01
CA ASP A 90 12.70 6.11 5.81
C ASP A 90 13.06 5.06 4.76
N GLU A 91 13.54 3.88 5.17
CA GLU A 91 13.84 2.78 4.27
C GLU A 91 12.55 2.24 3.62
N ILE A 92 11.50 2.08 4.42
CA ILE A 92 10.18 1.67 3.93
C ILE A 92 9.63 2.72 2.96
N ALA A 93 9.76 4.01 3.30
CA ALA A 93 9.31 5.10 2.45
C ALA A 93 10.07 5.11 1.11
N GLY A 94 11.39 4.91 1.13
CA GLY A 94 12.19 4.82 -0.09
C GLY A 94 11.72 3.69 -1.02
N GLN A 95 11.39 2.53 -0.48
CA GLN A 95 10.85 1.42 -1.28
C GLN A 95 9.46 1.73 -1.84
N LEU A 96 8.59 2.38 -1.04
CA LEU A 96 7.27 2.80 -1.51
C LEU A 96 7.37 3.85 -2.62
N LYS A 97 8.26 4.83 -2.48
CA LYS A 97 8.54 5.83 -3.53
C LYS A 97 9.01 5.15 -4.82
N ALA A 98 9.93 4.19 -4.74
CA ALA A 98 10.37 3.43 -5.90
C ALA A 98 9.23 2.63 -6.57
N ALA A 99 8.31 2.05 -5.78
CA ALA A 99 7.13 1.39 -6.32
C ALA A 99 6.17 2.39 -6.99
N PHE A 100 5.97 3.56 -6.36
CA PHE A 100 5.15 4.64 -6.89
C PHE A 100 5.68 5.16 -8.22
N ASP A 101 6.97 5.44 -8.32
CA ASP A 101 7.57 5.94 -9.56
C ASP A 101 7.49 4.92 -10.70
N ARG A 102 7.50 3.62 -10.36
CA ARG A 102 7.35 2.55 -11.34
C ARG A 102 5.92 2.37 -11.85
N PHE A 103 4.91 2.52 -10.98
CA PHE A 103 3.54 2.07 -11.27
C PHE A 103 2.51 3.20 -11.31
N CYS A 104 2.78 4.34 -10.69
CA CYS A 104 1.91 5.52 -10.65
C CYS A 104 2.23 6.53 -11.77
N ILE A 105 2.91 6.09 -12.84
CA ILE A 105 3.18 6.96 -13.99
C ILE A 105 1.84 7.44 -14.53
N LYS A 106 1.58 8.74 -14.41
CA LYS A 106 0.40 9.36 -15.00
C LYS A 106 0.45 9.08 -16.50
N SER A 107 -0.46 8.25 -16.99
CA SER A 107 -0.73 8.17 -18.42
C SER A 107 -1.10 9.58 -18.87
N ALA A 108 -0.19 10.24 -19.58
CA ALA A 108 -0.44 11.51 -20.20
C ALA A 108 -1.59 11.31 -21.20
N GLY A 109 -2.76 11.89 -20.89
CA GLY A 109 -3.85 12.12 -21.83
C GLY A 109 -4.87 11.00 -21.98
N LEU A 110 -5.99 11.14 -21.25
CA LEU A 110 -7.30 10.99 -21.87
C LEU A 110 -8.36 11.79 -21.12
N SER A 111 -8.30 13.12 -21.24
CA SER A 111 -9.51 13.94 -21.17
C SER A 111 -9.87 14.32 -22.60
N LYS A 112 -10.89 13.65 -23.14
CA LYS A 112 -11.81 14.28 -24.08
C LYS A 112 -12.98 14.81 -23.27
#